data_AF-A0A5S5CFZ5-F1
#
_entry.id   AF-A0A5S5CFZ5-F1
#
_cell.length_a   1.000
_cell.length_b   1.000
_cell.length_c   1.000
_cell.angle_alpha   90.00
_cell.angle_beta   90.00
_cell.angle_gamma   90.00
#
_symmetry.space_group_name_H-M   'P 1'
#
loop_
_entity.id
_entity.type
_entity.pdbx_description
1 polymer ?
#
loop_
_entity_poly.entity_id
_entity_poly.type
_entity_poly.pdbx_seq_one_letter_code
_entity_poly.pdbx_strand_id
1 'polypeptide(L)' 'MAKKIDHETVIQLKSILGKLNLSNQKILLDLQNETLEVQEDDAGIEDLLEAAGTLSPERANELMLDVRNAREEWNR' A
#
# COMPACT_ATOMS: atom_id res chain seq x y z
N MET A 1 16.42 -12.52 -17.47
CA MET A 1 15.62 -13.74 -17.68
C MET A 1 14.99 -14.13 -16.37
N ALA A 2 13.67 -14.34 -16.32
CA ALA A 2 13.01 -14.85 -15.11
C ALA A 2 13.30 -16.35 -14.97
N LYS A 3 13.86 -16.78 -13.84
CA LYS A 3 13.99 -18.21 -13.50
C LYS A 3 12.80 -18.62 -12.67
N LYS A 4 12.14 -19.70 -13.08
CA LYS A 4 11.06 -20.29 -12.28
C LYS A 4 11.68 -21.04 -11.10
N ILE A 5 11.18 -20.76 -9.91
CA ILE A 5 11.55 -21.47 -8.68
C ILE A 5 10.68 -22.73 -8.59
N ASP A 6 11.24 -23.82 -8.06
CA ASP A 6 10.47 -25.05 -7.84
C ASP A 6 9.42 -24.87 -6.72
N HIS A 7 8.47 -25.78 -6.68
CA HIS A 7 7.32 -25.66 -5.78
C HIS A 7 7.70 -25.75 -4.29
N GLU A 8 8.65 -26.61 -3.94
CA GLU A 8 9.05 -26.83 -2.55
C GLU A 8 9.75 -25.59 -1.98
N THR A 9 10.66 -25.01 -2.77
CA THR A 9 11.33 -23.75 -2.42
C THR A 9 10.31 -22.61 -2.23
N VAL A 10 9.27 -22.55 -3.06
CA VAL A 10 8.18 -21.55 -2.89
C VAL A 10 7.41 -21.76 -1.59
N ILE A 11 7.12 -23.00 -1.18
CA ILE A 11 6.44 -23.29 0.10
C ILE A 11 7.28 -22.82 1.28
N GLN A 12 8.59 -23.11 1.27
CA GLN A 12 9.49 -22.69 2.34
C GLN A 12 9.59 -21.17 2.43
N LEU A 13 9.73 -20.48 1.30
CA LEU A 13 9.73 -19.02 1.23
C LEU A 13 8.44 -18.42 1.79
N LYS A 14 7.27 -18.95 1.42
CA LYS A 14 5.99 -18.48 1.96
C LYS A 14 5.89 -18.65 3.48
N SER A 15 6.40 -19.76 4.01
CA SER A 15 6.42 -20.00 5.47
C SER A 15 7.31 -19.00 6.20
N ILE A 16 8.48 -18.68 5.65
CA ILE A 16 9.39 -17.68 6.22
C ILE A 16 8.77 -16.28 6.17
N LEU A 17 8.25 -15.87 5.01
CA LEU A 17 7.64 -14.55 4.81
C LEU A 17 6.36 -14.38 5.65
N GLY A 18 5.58 -15.45 5.84
CA GLY A 18 4.42 -15.45 6.73
C GLY A 18 4.79 -15.16 8.19
N LYS A 19 5.98 -15.57 8.66
CA LYS A 19 6.47 -15.20 10.02
C LYS A 19 6.78 -13.71 10.15
N LEU A 20 7.01 -13.03 9.02
CA LEU A 20 7.22 -11.58 8.96
C LEU A 20 5.90 -10.82 8.68
N ASN A 21 4.76 -11.52 8.73
CA ASN A 21 3.43 -10.98 8.44
C ASN A 21 3.28 -10.44 6.99
N LEU A 22 4.08 -10.96 6.06
CA LEU A 22 4.02 -10.60 4.64
C LEU A 22 3.18 -11.63 3.88
N SER A 23 2.07 -11.19 3.31
CA SER A 23 1.11 -12.03 2.56
C SER A 23 0.92 -11.60 1.10
N ASN A 24 1.75 -10.68 0.61
CA ASN A 24 1.65 -10.09 -0.72
C ASN A 24 1.89 -11.10 -1.84
N GLN A 25 1.20 -10.89 -2.98
CA GLN A 25 1.32 -11.77 -4.15
C GLN A 25 2.70 -11.69 -4.81
N LYS A 26 3.36 -10.53 -4.73
CA LYS A 26 4.69 -10.28 -5.28
C LYS A 26 5.55 -9.55 -4.28
N ILE A 27 6.77 -10.04 -4.13
CA ILE A 27 7.77 -9.50 -3.22
C ILE A 27 9.09 -9.48 -3.98
N LEU A 28 9.82 -8.38 -3.87
CA LEU A 28 11.17 -8.26 -4.40
C LEU A 28 12.16 -8.46 -3.25
N LEU A 29 13.01 -9.47 -3.40
CA LEU A 29 14.02 -9.84 -2.42
C LEU A 29 15.38 -9.36 -2.92
N ASP A 30 15.97 -8.40 -2.23
CA ASP A 30 17.34 -7.96 -2.49
C ASP A 30 18.28 -8.75 -1.57
N LEU A 31 19.01 -9.71 -2.16
CA LEU A 31 19.96 -10.53 -1.45
C LEU A 31 21.28 -9.81 -1.13
N GLN A 32 21.58 -8.71 -1.82
CA GLN A 32 22.80 -7.93 -1.61
C GLN A 32 22.64 -6.98 -0.43
N ASN A 33 21.49 -6.32 -0.35
CA ASN A 33 21.17 -5.36 0.72
C ASN A 33 20.40 -6.00 1.89
N GLU A 34 20.04 -7.28 1.77
CA GLU A 34 19.26 -8.04 2.76
C GLU A 34 17.90 -7.40 3.05
N THR A 35 17.29 -6.77 2.02
CA THR A 35 16.01 -6.08 2.13
C THR A 35 14.89 -6.81 1.39
N LEU A 36 13.68 -6.56 1.87
CA LEU A 36 12.42 -7.04 1.31
C LEU A 36 11.59 -5.83 0.89
N GLU A 37 11.30 -5.71 -0.40
CA GLU A 37 10.38 -4.72 -0.94
C GLU A 37 9.05 -5.40 -1.26
N VAL A 38 8.00 -4.88 -0.65
CA VAL A 38 6.65 -5.34 -0.90
C VAL A 38 6.11 -4.55 -2.08
N GLN A 39 5.75 -5.24 -3.17
CA GLN A 39 4.94 -4.59 -4.20
C GLN A 39 3.52 -4.54 -3.66
N GLU A 40 3.13 -3.39 -3.15
CA GLU A 40 1.73 -3.08 -2.89
C GLU A 40 1.07 -2.93 -4.27
N ASP A 41 0.17 -3.86 -4.62
CA ASP A 41 -0.76 -3.71 -5.76
C ASP A 41 -1.89 -2.71 -5.40
N ASP A 42 -1.62 -1.81 -4.47
CA ASP A 42 -2.53 -0.75 -4.08
C ASP A 42 -2.13 0.47 -4.90
N ALA A 43 -3.01 0.90 -5.81
CA ALA A 43 -3.07 2.30 -6.16
C ALA A 43 -3.18 3.04 -4.83
N GLY A 44 -2.07 3.63 -4.38
CA GLY A 44 -2.00 4.29 -3.09
C GLY A 44 -3.05 5.38 -3.06
N ILE A 45 -3.51 5.77 -1.87
CA ILE A 45 -4.33 6.98 -1.73
C ILE A 45 -3.63 8.16 -2.45
N GLU A 46 -2.29 8.15 -2.47
CA GLU A 46 -1.43 9.06 -3.21
C GLU A 46 -1.67 9.00 -4.73
N ASP A 47 -1.72 7.82 -5.35
CA ASP A 47 -2.05 7.66 -6.78
C ASP A 47 -3.50 8.09 -7.11
N LEU A 48 -4.44 7.86 -6.19
CA LEU A 48 -5.82 8.36 -6.32
C LEU A 48 -5.88 9.89 -6.23
N LEU A 49 -5.09 10.50 -5.34
CA LEU A 49 -5.00 11.95 -5.16
C LEU A 49 -4.24 12.62 -6.34
N GLU A 50 -3.27 11.92 -6.91
CA GLU A 50 -2.53 12.36 -8.09
C GLU A 50 -3.39 12.22 -9.37
N ALA A 51 -4.13 11.11 -9.53
CA ALA A 51 -5.10 10.92 -10.61
C ALA A 51 -6.30 11.87 -10.52
N ALA A 52 -6.68 12.28 -9.30
CA ALA A 52 -7.69 13.31 -9.05
C ALA A 52 -7.16 14.74 -9.28
N GLY A 53 -5.87 14.90 -9.62
CA GLY A 53 -5.27 16.18 -9.94
C GLY A 53 -5.28 17.15 -8.78
N THR A 54 -4.49 16.86 -7.73
CA THR A 54 -4.02 17.81 -6.72
C THR A 54 -5.09 18.77 -6.17
N LEU A 55 -5.76 18.37 -5.10
CA LEU A 55 -6.45 19.35 -4.24
C LEU A 55 -5.40 20.34 -3.71
N SER A 56 -5.54 21.62 -4.06
CA SER A 56 -4.67 22.65 -3.50
C SER A 56 -4.82 22.69 -1.97
N PRO A 57 -3.80 23.16 -1.22
CA PRO A 57 -3.88 23.26 0.24
C PRO A 57 -5.09 24.07 0.71
N GLU A 58 -5.55 25.07 -0.05
CA GLU A 58 -6.78 25.80 0.29
C GLU A 58 -8.02 24.90 0.18
N ARG A 59 -8.13 24.11 -0.90
CA ARG A 59 -9.29 23.25 -1.13
C ARG A 59 -9.36 22.07 -0.16
N ALA A 60 -8.21 21.56 0.27
CA ALA A 60 -8.14 20.54 1.33
C ALA A 60 -8.66 21.08 2.67
N ASN A 61 -8.34 22.33 3.02
CA ASN A 61 -8.84 22.96 4.24
C ASN A 61 -10.34 23.24 4.20
N GLU A 62 -10.88 23.64 3.05
CA GLU A 62 -12.33 23.79 2.87
C GLU A 62 -13.07 22.47 3.06
N LEU A 63 -12.58 21.39 2.43
CA LEU A 63 -13.17 20.05 2.59
C LEU A 63 -13.11 19.55 4.04
N MET A 64 -12.01 19.82 4.76
CA MET A 64 -11.90 19.49 6.18
C MET A 64 -12.92 20.24 7.03
N LEU A 65 -13.22 21.50 6.69
CA LEU A 65 -14.24 22.30 7.36
C LEU A 65 -15.64 21.74 7.09
N ASP A 66 -15.93 21.38 5.84
CA ASP A 66 -17.21 20.83 5.43
C ASP A 66 -17.49 19.48 6.11
N VAL A 67 -16.48 18.60 6.18
CA VAL A 67 -16.58 17.30 6.89
C VAL A 67 -16.83 17.52 8.39
N ARG A 68 -16.16 18.51 9.00
CA ARG A 68 -16.35 18.83 10.42
C ARG A 68 -17.78 19.33 10.68
N ASN A 69 -18.28 20.23 9.86
CA ASN A 69 -19.65 20.76 9.98
C ASN A 69 -20.70 19.66 9.78
N ALA A 70 -20.53 18.81 8.77
CA ALA A 70 -21.42 17.68 8.52
C ALA A 70 -21.44 16.68 9.70
N ARG A 71 -20.30 16.49 10.38
CA ARG A 71 -20.21 15.64 11.57
C ARG A 71 -20.89 16.26 12.79
N GLU A 72 -20.87 17.58 12.92
CA GLU A 72 -21.59 18.30 13.98
C GLU A 72 -23.11 18.28 13.73
N GLU A 73 -23.55 18.37 12.46
CA GLU A 73 -24.95 18.22 12.07
C GLU A 73 -25.49 16.80 12.28
N TRP A 74 -24.69 15.77 11.98
CA TRP A 74 -25.10 14.38 12.21
C TRP A 74 -25.19 13.98 13.68
N ASN A 75 -24.53 14.71 14.58
CA ASN A 75 -24.60 14.50 16.03
C ASN A 75 -25.70 15.34 16.71
N ARG A 76 -26.62 15.94 15.94
CA ARG A 76 -27.73 16.76 16.43
C ARG A 76 -29.07 16.04 16.38
#